data_AF-A0A1V4TVQ6-F1
#
_entry.id   AF-A0A1V4TVQ6-F1
#
_cell.length_a   1.000
_cell.length_b   1.000
_cell.length_c   1.000
_cell.angle_alpha   90.00
_cell.angle_beta   90.00
_cell.angle_gamma   90.00
#
_symmetry.space_group_name_H-M   'P 1'
#
loop_
_entity.id
_entity.type
_entity.pdbx_description
1 polymer ?
#
loop_
_entity_poly.entity_id
_entity_poly.type
_entity_poly.pdbx_seq_one_letter_code
_entity_poly.pdbx_strand_id
1 'polypeptide(L)'
;MNMQVVRWCVDLAMGIAFLFSALTGIAKFTVLARVAGTTDLLLPMAWLSDIHDRAGIILCILVAIHLFLNRAWILSMTGKVLSGQAGER
;
A
#
# COMPACT_ATOMS: atom_id res chain seq x y z
N MET A 1 22.00 -9.30 -9.69
CA MET A 1 20.60 -9.78 -9.52
C MET A 1 19.78 -9.25 -10.68
N ASN A 2 18.92 -10.06 -11.31
CA ASN A 2 18.13 -9.63 -12.47
C ASN A 2 17.14 -8.52 -12.06
N MET A 3 17.10 -7.41 -12.81
CA MET A 3 16.23 -6.25 -12.52
C MET A 3 14.74 -6.63 -12.53
N GLN A 4 14.33 -7.62 -13.33
CA GLN A 4 12.97 -8.15 -13.29
C GLN A 4 12.64 -8.81 -11.95
N VAL A 5 13.59 -9.57 -11.39
CA VAL A 5 13.41 -10.22 -10.09
C VAL A 5 13.30 -9.16 -8.98
N VAL A 6 14.09 -8.09 -9.04
CA VAL A 6 13.99 -6.96 -8.10
C VAL A 6 12.60 -6.33 -8.13
N ARG A 7 12.07 -6.02 -9.32
CA ARG A 7 10.72 -5.45 -9.47
C ARG A 7 9.65 -6.39 -8.91
N TRP A 8 9.73 -7.67 -9.25
CA TRP A 8 8.78 -8.67 -8.75
C TRP A 8 8.80 -8.79 -7.22
N CYS A 9 9.99 -8.78 -6.61
CA CYS A 9 10.12 -8.80 -5.15
C CYS A 9 9.53 -7.54 -4.50
N VAL A 10 9.75 -6.35 -5.07
CA VAL A 10 9.19 -5.09 -4.57
C VAL A 10 7.66 -5.11 -4.67
N ASP A 11 7.10 -5.59 -5.78
CA ASP A 11 5.66 -5.67 -5.99
C ASP A 11 5.01 -6.67 -5.01
N LEU A 12 5.65 -7.82 -4.78
CA LEU A 12 5.20 -8.80 -3.80
C LEU A 12 5.24 -8.24 -2.37
N ALA A 13 6.35 -7.60 -1.99
CA ALA A 13 6.50 -6.97 -0.67
C ALA A 13 5.45 -5.87 -0.46
N MET A 14 5.19 -5.07 -1.50
CA MET A 14 4.15 -4.03 -1.48
C MET A 14 2.75 -4.64 -1.30
N GLY A 15 2.45 -5.73 -2.00
CA GLY A 15 1.19 -6.46 -1.83
C GLY A 15 0.99 -7.01 -0.41
N ILE A 16 2.04 -7.57 0.19
CA ILE A 16 2.01 -8.06 1.57
C ILE A 16 1.80 -6.89 2.56
N ALA A 17 2.57 -5.81 2.43
CA ALA A 17 2.44 -4.63 3.28
C ALA A 17 1.04 -3.99 3.17
N PHE A 18 0.48 -3.95 1.96
CA PHE A 18 -0.89 -3.50 1.71
C PHE A 18 -1.90 -4.38 2.44
N LEU A 19 -1.76 -5.71 2.37
CA LEU A 19 -2.67 -6.63 3.06
C LEU A 19 -2.65 -6.41 4.57
N PHE A 20 -1.46 -6.28 5.17
CA PHE A 20 -1.34 -5.98 6.60
C PHE A 20 -1.96 -4.64 6.97
N SER A 21 -1.71 -3.59 6.19
CA SER A 21 -2.32 -2.26 6.42
C SER A 21 -3.85 -2.31 6.26
N ALA A 22 -4.36 -3.00 5.23
CA ALA A 22 -5.79 -3.13 4.99
C ALA A 22 -6.50 -3.90 6.10
N LEU A 23 -5.96 -5.05 6.52
CA LEU A 23 -6.56 -5.87 7.60
C LEU A 23 -6.57 -5.12 8.93
N THR A 24 -5.47 -4.47 9.29
CA THR A 24 -5.39 -3.68 10.53
C THR A 24 -6.28 -2.44 10.47
N GLY A 25 -6.41 -1.81 9.30
CA GLY A 25 -7.31 -0.67 9.08
C GLY A 25 -8.79 -1.06 9.18
N ILE A 26 -9.19 -2.19 8.56
CA ILE A 26 -10.55 -2.73 8.65
C ILE A 26 -10.89 -3.11 10.09
N ALA A 27 -9.97 -3.79 10.79
CA ALA A 27 -10.15 -4.15 12.20
C ALA A 27 -10.28 -2.91 13.09
N LYS A 28 -9.44 -1.89 12.88
CA LYS A 28 -9.53 -0.61 13.60
C LYS A 28 -10.87 0.07 13.33
N PHE A 29 -11.30 0.17 12.08
CA PHE A 29 -12.55 0.83 11.71
C PHE A 29 -13.78 0.12 12.29
N THR A 30 -13.84 -1.22 12.19
CA THR A 30 -14.96 -2.01 12.71
C THR A 30 -15.08 -1.95 14.22
N VAL A 31 -13.96 -1.98 14.95
CA VAL A 31 -13.99 -1.88 16.41
C VAL A 31 -14.30 -0.44 16.85
N LEU A 32 -13.73 0.58 16.20
CA LEU A 32 -14.07 1.98 16.50
C LEU A 32 -15.57 2.27 16.30
N ALA A 33 -16.16 1.71 15.23
CA ALA A 33 -17.59 1.83 14.93
C ALA A 33 -18.49 1.12 15.96
N ARG A 34 -18.01 0.04 16.60
CA ARG A 34 -18.78 -0.74 17.59
C ARG A 34 -18.64 -0.23 19.02
N VAL A 35 -17.57 0.49 19.33
CA VAL A 35 -17.07 0.66 20.71
C VAL A 35 -16.93 2.13 21.10
N ALA A 36 -17.31 3.06 20.21
CA ALA A 36 -17.30 4.50 20.45
C ALA A 36 -17.91 4.87 21.82
N GLY A 37 -17.05 5.15 22.80
CA GLY A 37 -17.42 5.54 24.17
C GLY A 37 -17.01 4.61 25.30
N THR A 38 -16.38 3.45 25.06
CA THR A 38 -15.90 2.56 26.14
C THR A 38 -14.38 2.61 26.31
N THR A 39 -13.94 2.85 27.55
CA THR A 39 -12.54 3.12 27.93
C THR A 39 -11.64 1.89 27.99
N ASP A 40 -12.19 0.70 28.24
CA ASP A 40 -11.40 -0.52 28.45
C ASP A 40 -10.80 -1.10 27.16
N LEU A 41 -11.34 -0.75 25.99
CA LEU A 41 -10.82 -1.17 24.68
C LEU A 41 -9.77 -0.23 24.08
N LEU A 42 -9.44 0.90 24.74
CA LEU A 42 -8.44 1.84 24.24
C LEU A 42 -7.02 1.25 24.20
N LEU A 43 -6.67 0.38 25.16
CA LEU A 43 -5.34 -0.23 25.23
C LEU A 43 -5.08 -1.20 24.06
N PRO A 44 -5.95 -2.19 23.76
CA PRO A 44 -5.81 -3.04 22.56
C PRO A 44 -5.82 -2.25 21.24
N MET A 45 -6.57 -1.13 21.19
CA MET A 45 -6.62 -0.25 20.03
C MET A 45 -5.31 0.48 19.76
N ALA A 46 -4.60 0.90 20.80
CA ALA A 46 -3.31 1.57 20.66
C ALA A 46 -2.28 0.67 19.97
N TRP A 47 -2.21 -0.62 20.36
CA TRP A 47 -1.33 -1.60 19.71
C TRP A 47 -1.71 -1.87 18.26
N LEU A 48 -3.00 -1.99 17.96
CA LEU A 48 -3.47 -2.20 16.59
C LEU A 48 -3.17 -0.98 15.70
N SER A 49 -3.30 0.23 16.24
CA SER A 49 -2.95 1.46 15.52
C SER A 49 -1.45 1.56 15.25
N ASP A 50 -0.60 1.26 16.24
CA ASP A 50 0.85 1.31 16.04
C ASP A 50 1.32 0.34 14.94
N ILE A 51 0.76 -0.87 14.90
CA ILE A 51 1.05 -1.84 13.84
C ILE A 51 0.54 -1.34 12.47
N HIS A 52 -0.66 -0.77 12.42
CA HIS A 52 -1.21 -0.19 11.19
C HIS A 52 -0.35 0.95 10.65
N ASP A 53 0.06 1.87 11.52
CA ASP A 53 0.83 3.05 11.15
C ASP A 53 2.23 2.64 10.66
N ARG A 54 2.88 1.68 11.33
CA ARG A 54 4.16 1.11 10.88
C ARG A 54 4.03 0.37 9.56
N ALA A 55 2.98 -0.43 9.36
CA ALA A 55 2.72 -1.10 8.09
C ALA A 55 2.45 -0.09 6.96
N GLY A 56 1.72 0.99 7.24
CA GLY A 56 1.45 2.08 6.31
C GLY A 56 2.71 2.84 5.90
N ILE A 57 3.62 3.13 6.83
CA ILE A 57 4.91 3.77 6.52
C ILE A 57 5.75 2.88 5.60
N ILE A 58 5.84 1.58 5.91
CA ILE A 58 6.57 0.61 5.07
C ILE A 58 5.95 0.54 3.67
N LEU A 59 4.62 0.51 3.59
CA LEU A 59 3.90 0.51 2.32
C LEU A 59 4.21 1.79 1.50
N CYS A 60 4.23 2.95 2.14
CA CYS A 60 4.52 4.22 1.48
C CYS A 60 5.93 4.23 0.86
N ILE A 61 6.93 3.71 1.59
CA ILE A 61 8.30 3.56 1.08
C ILE A 61 8.34 2.57 -0.09
N LEU A 62 7.66 1.42 0.01
CA LEU A 62 7.61 0.42 -1.06
C LEU A 62 6.95 0.98 -2.33
N VAL A 63 5.87 1.76 -2.19
CA VAL A 63 5.22 2.46 -3.31
C VAL A 63 6.19 3.45 -3.97
N ALA A 64 6.93 4.24 -3.19
CA ALA A 64 7.91 5.17 -3.75
C ALA A 64 9.01 4.44 -4.54
N ILE A 65 9.53 3.32 -4.01
CA ILE A 65 10.52 2.48 -4.70
C ILE A 65 9.92 1.86 -5.97
N HIS A 66 8.69 1.35 -5.90
CA HIS A 66 7.98 0.80 -7.06
C HIS A 66 7.85 1.83 -8.19
N LEU A 67 7.38 3.04 -7.86
CA LEU A 67 7.25 4.14 -8.82
C LEU A 67 8.61 4.52 -9.41
N PHE A 68 9.66 4.59 -8.59
CA PHE A 68 11.00 4.89 -9.08
C PHE A 68 11.55 3.82 -10.03
N LEU A 69 11.36 2.54 -9.72
CA LEU A 69 11.80 1.41 -10.56
C LEU A 69 11.03 1.30 -11.88
N ASN A 70 9.75 1.68 -11.87
CA ASN A 70 8.84 1.60 -13.02
C ASN A 70 8.63 2.93 -13.76
N ARG A 71 9.31 4.02 -13.34
CA ARG A 71 9.14 5.37 -13.90
C ARG A 71 9.18 5.46 -15.42
N ALA A 72 10.11 4.74 -16.06
CA ALA A 72 10.26 4.77 -17.51
C ALA A 72 9.06 4.15 -18.23
N TRP A 73 8.49 3.09 -17.65
CA TRP A 73 7.28 2.47 -18.16
C TRP A 73 6.06 3.36 -17.93
N ILE A 74 5.95 3.97 -16.75
CA ILE A 74 4.85 4.89 -16.42
C ILE A 74 4.85 6.07 -17.39
N LEU A 75 5.98 6.75 -17.58
CA LEU A 75 6.10 7.87 -18.52
C LEU A 75 5.74 7.45 -19.96
N SER A 76 6.16 6.26 -20.38
CA SER A 76 5.80 5.72 -21.71
C SER A 76 4.29 5.45 -21.83
N MET A 77 3.66 4.89 -20.80
CA MET A 77 2.21 4.63 -20.81
C MET A 77 1.39 5.91 -20.70
N THR A 78 1.75 6.82 -19.81
CA THR A 78 1.10 8.13 -19.69
C THR A 78 1.21 8.91 -21.00
N GLY A 79 2.36 8.88 -21.68
CA GLY A 79 2.51 9.46 -23.01
C GLY A 79 1.55 8.86 -24.04
N LYS A 80 1.43 7.53 -24.10
CA LYS A 80 0.49 6.84 -25.01
C LYS A 80 -0.98 7.12 -24.72
N VAL A 81 -1.34 7.23 -23.44
CA VAL A 81 -2.71 7.57 -23.02
C VAL A 81 -3.03 9.01 -23.42
N LEU A 82 -2.13 9.96 -23.16
CA LEU A 82 -2.32 11.36 -23.51
C LEU A 82 -2.29 11.62 -25.02
N SER A 83 -1.53 10.84 -25.78
CA SER A 83 -1.47 10.95 -27.24
C SER A 83 -2.58 10.17 -27.96
N GLY A 84 -3.52 9.56 -27.25
CA GLY A 84 -4.64 8.80 -27.83
C GLY A 84 -4.29 7.44 -28.44
N GLN A 85 -3.00 7.05 -28.43
CA GLN A 85 -2.51 5.79 -29.02
C GLN A 85 -2.79 4.56 -28.14
N ALA A 86 -3.37 4.75 -26.95
CA ALA A 86 -3.65 3.67 -26.01
C ALA A 86 -4.79 2.73 -26.48
N GLY A 87 -5.64 3.15 -27.42
CA GLY A 87 -6.77 2.37 -27.94
C GLY A 87 -6.57 1.75 -29.34
N GLU A 88 -5.42 1.94 -29.98
CA GLU A 88 -5.17 1.50 -31.36
C GLU A 88 -4.42 0.15 -31.47
N ARG A 89 -4.48 -0.70 -30.44
CA ARG A 89 -3.86 -2.03 -30.43
C ARG A 89 -4.85 -3.14 -30.13
#